data_AF-A0A1H0ZBJ5-F1
#
_entry.id   AF-A0A1H0ZBJ5-F1
#
_cell.length_a   1.000
_cell.length_b   1.000
_cell.length_c   1.000
_cell.angle_alpha   90.00
_cell.angle_beta   90.00
_cell.angle_gamma   90.00
#
_symmetry.space_group_name_H-M   'P 1'
#
loop_
_entity.id
_entity.type
_entity.pdbx_description
1 polymer ?
#
loop_
_entity_poly.entity_id
_entity_poly.type
_entity_poly.pdbx_seq_one_letter_code
_entity_poly.pdbx_strand_id
1 'polypeptide(L)'
;MTSSEWHGDRDAVLERDDHTCRRCGASRSGDDETVLHLYPVGDVPLEGSVHESALVTVCSPCFASLQRSPAGDAVRLESDDLFDLVREMTQRQGVTISAVASFASLATSLPDELEDDDTAAPEYVRARREVLLAIDSVPSRLERLTVAETDHLGEAVTEPLEAVVDAATQLQSELRQLVGLGESIVAGLDRCHGCLEPLEAEDRCPTCDLERRDVDDWRDEDGEVAFQLLYDEVNESLQGASDTTETLTEGSATLATQLQS
;
A
#
# COMPACT_ATOMS: atom_id res chain seq x y z
N MET A 1 24.81 -9.45 0.30
CA MET A 1 24.18 -8.14 0.60
C MET A 1 23.85 -8.15 2.07
N THR A 2 24.49 -7.28 2.84
CA THR A 2 24.29 -7.16 4.29
C THR A 2 22.97 -6.44 4.53
N SER A 3 22.07 -7.06 5.30
CA SER A 3 20.79 -6.50 5.73
C SER A 3 21.02 -5.13 6.36
N SER A 4 20.59 -4.06 5.68
CA SER A 4 20.53 -2.72 6.24
C SER A 4 19.38 -2.71 7.26
N GLU A 5 19.69 -2.88 8.55
CA GLU A 5 18.65 -2.94 9.59
C GLU A 5 18.12 -1.52 9.88
N TRP A 6 16.80 -1.35 9.76
CA TRP A 6 16.11 -0.14 10.22
C TRP A 6 16.06 -0.15 11.75
N HIS A 7 16.52 0.95 12.37
CA HIS A 7 16.60 1.07 13.83
C HIS A 7 15.39 1.88 14.33
N GLY A 8 14.29 1.19 14.62
CA GLY A 8 13.21 1.68 15.50
C GLY A 8 13.20 0.92 16.82
N ASP A 9 12.36 1.31 17.78
CA ASP A 9 12.17 0.49 18.99
C ASP A 9 11.47 -0.82 18.61
N ARG A 10 12.29 -1.85 18.38
CA ARG A 10 11.86 -3.16 17.91
C ARG A 10 10.86 -3.79 18.87
N ASP A 11 11.10 -3.66 20.17
CA ASP A 11 10.24 -4.27 21.18
C ASP A 11 8.88 -3.57 21.20
N ALA A 12 8.86 -2.23 21.09
CA ALA A 12 7.62 -1.47 20.97
C ALA A 12 6.81 -1.87 19.72
N VAL A 13 7.44 -2.01 18.56
CA VAL A 13 6.73 -2.41 17.32
C VAL A 13 6.18 -3.84 17.41
N LEU A 14 6.95 -4.78 17.96
CA LEU A 14 6.51 -6.17 18.12
C LEU A 14 5.39 -6.31 19.15
N GLU A 15 5.46 -5.58 20.26
CA GLU A 15 4.40 -5.55 21.29
C GLU A 15 3.11 -4.97 20.73
N ARG A 16 3.21 -3.83 20.05
CA ARG A 16 2.07 -3.17 19.38
C ARG A 16 1.39 -4.06 18.35
N ASP A 17 2.17 -4.85 17.61
CA ASP A 17 1.64 -5.75 16.57
C ASP A 17 1.28 -7.15 17.13
N ASP A 18 1.27 -7.32 18.45
CA ASP A 18 0.96 -8.56 19.16
C ASP A 18 1.76 -9.76 18.62
N HIS A 19 3.04 -9.53 18.30
CA HIS A 19 3.96 -10.54 17.77
C HIS A 19 3.37 -11.30 16.56
N THR A 20 2.60 -10.59 15.73
CA THR A 20 1.87 -11.15 14.60
C THR A 20 2.27 -10.44 13.31
N CYS A 21 2.51 -11.22 12.25
CA CYS A 21 2.78 -10.70 10.92
C CYS A 21 1.57 -9.90 10.42
N ARG A 22 1.71 -8.59 10.24
CA ARG A 22 0.65 -7.69 9.77
C ARG A 22 0.21 -7.97 8.32
N ARG A 23 1.00 -8.72 7.54
CA ARG A 23 0.68 -9.08 6.15
C ARG A 23 -0.12 -10.38 6.00
N CYS A 24 0.11 -11.37 6.86
CA CYS A 24 -0.49 -12.71 6.71
C CYS A 24 -1.13 -13.28 7.99
N GLY A 25 -1.04 -12.59 9.12
CA GLY A 25 -1.59 -13.05 10.40
C GLY A 25 -0.81 -14.17 11.08
N ALA A 26 0.34 -14.59 10.55
CA ALA A 26 1.18 -15.59 11.21
C ALA A 26 1.77 -15.02 12.51
N SER A 27 1.43 -15.64 13.64
CA SER A 27 1.92 -15.30 14.97
C SER A 27 3.07 -16.23 15.38
N ARG A 28 3.86 -15.82 16.38
CA ARG A 28 4.98 -16.62 16.95
C ARG A 28 4.52 -17.85 17.78
N SER A 29 3.34 -18.40 17.54
CA SER A 29 2.77 -19.47 18.35
C SER A 29 3.08 -20.87 17.80
N GLY A 30 4.02 -21.56 18.45
CA GLY A 30 4.20 -23.02 18.43
C GLY A 30 5.29 -23.56 17.50
N ASP A 31 6.33 -24.16 18.10
CA ASP A 31 7.45 -24.99 17.60
C ASP A 31 8.22 -24.64 16.32
N ASP A 32 7.71 -23.76 15.45
CA ASP A 32 8.46 -23.12 14.38
C ASP A 32 8.74 -21.67 14.77
N GLU A 33 10.01 -21.34 15.03
CA GLU A 33 10.48 -19.96 15.21
C GLU A 33 10.29 -19.17 13.91
N THR A 34 9.05 -18.75 13.64
CA THR A 34 8.78 -17.76 12.61
C THR A 34 9.47 -16.47 13.05
N VAL A 35 10.65 -16.21 12.48
CA VAL A 35 11.40 -14.99 12.74
C VAL A 35 10.60 -13.80 12.21
N LEU A 36 10.35 -12.83 13.08
CA LEU A 36 9.66 -11.59 12.76
C LEU A 36 10.70 -10.50 12.49
N HIS A 37 10.40 -9.66 11.50
CA HIS A 37 11.22 -8.53 11.05
C HIS A 37 10.39 -7.25 11.08
N LEU A 38 11.08 -6.13 11.27
CA LEU A 38 10.50 -4.81 11.07
C LEU A 38 10.61 -4.45 9.60
N TYR A 39 9.49 -4.05 9.00
CA TYR A 39 9.43 -3.60 7.62
C TYR A 39 8.98 -2.13 7.59
N PRO A 40 9.72 -1.23 6.92
CA PRO A 40 9.29 0.14 6.70
C PRO A 40 8.14 0.20 5.70
N VAL A 41 7.18 1.09 5.94
CA VAL A 41 6.07 1.35 5.02
C VAL A 41 6.02 2.83 4.62
N GLY A 42 5.73 3.07 3.35
CA GLY A 42 5.71 4.43 2.76
C GLY A 42 7.10 4.99 2.44
N ASP A 43 7.15 6.29 2.18
CA ASP A 43 8.34 7.02 1.72
C ASP A 43 9.34 7.30 2.86
N VAL A 44 9.83 6.25 3.53
CA VAL A 44 10.86 6.38 4.56
C VAL A 44 12.25 6.05 4.01
N PRO A 45 13.32 6.68 4.56
CA PRO A 45 14.68 6.38 4.16
C PRO A 45 15.01 4.88 4.26
N LEU A 46 15.66 4.36 3.22
CA LEU A 46 16.12 2.95 3.18
C LEU A 46 17.25 2.65 4.18
N GLU A 47 17.80 3.68 4.83
CA GLU A 47 18.85 3.59 5.83
C GLU A 47 18.60 4.63 6.95
N GLY A 48 18.95 4.29 8.19
CA GLY A 48 18.86 5.19 9.34
C GLY A 48 17.81 4.80 10.39
N SER A 49 17.50 5.75 11.28
CA SER A 49 16.46 5.61 12.29
C SER A 49 15.09 5.87 11.67
N VAL A 50 14.21 4.87 11.71
CA VAL A 50 12.82 4.99 11.24
C VAL A 50 11.91 4.99 12.45
N HIS A 51 11.02 5.98 12.52
CA HIS A 51 10.05 6.08 13.59
C HIS A 51 9.06 4.91 13.55
N GLU A 52 8.60 4.44 14.72
CA GLU A 52 7.72 3.27 14.84
C GLU A 52 6.39 3.40 14.09
N SER A 53 5.92 4.64 13.86
CA SER A 53 4.73 4.94 13.06
C SER A 53 4.86 4.57 11.59
N ALA A 54 6.08 4.32 11.10
CA ALA A 54 6.35 3.87 9.73
C ALA A 54 6.92 2.44 9.69
N LEU A 55 6.88 1.70 10.80
CA LEU A 55 7.34 0.32 10.88
C LEU A 55 6.17 -0.63 11.14
N VAL A 56 6.21 -1.81 10.53
CA VAL A 56 5.27 -2.92 10.79
C VAL A 56 6.01 -4.25 10.96
N THR A 57 5.41 -5.16 11.71
CA THR A 57 5.92 -6.51 11.93
C THR A 57 5.53 -7.43 10.78
N VAL A 58 6.50 -8.11 10.18
CA VAL A 58 6.26 -9.14 9.15
C VAL A 58 7.10 -10.40 9.39
N CYS A 59 6.58 -11.57 9.02
CA CYS A 59 7.35 -12.81 9.10
C CYS A 59 8.41 -12.91 8.00
N SER A 60 9.47 -13.72 8.21
CA SER A 60 10.54 -13.94 7.22
C SER A 60 10.06 -14.20 5.78
N PRO A 61 9.05 -15.06 5.52
CA PRO A 61 8.52 -15.24 4.17
C PRO A 61 7.90 -13.97 3.57
N CYS A 62 7.15 -13.21 4.38
CA CYS A 62 6.54 -11.95 3.95
C CYS A 62 7.61 -10.88 3.68
N PHE A 63 8.60 -10.76 4.56
CA PHE A 63 9.72 -9.84 4.42
C PHE A 63 10.51 -10.11 3.14
N ALA A 64 10.88 -11.37 2.88
CA ALA A 64 11.60 -11.78 1.67
C ALA A 64 10.76 -11.60 0.38
N SER A 65 9.44 -11.63 0.48
CA SER A 65 8.55 -11.32 -0.64
C SER A 65 8.42 -9.81 -0.87
N LEU A 66 8.45 -8.99 0.17
CA LEU A 66 8.35 -7.51 0.07
C LEU A 66 9.66 -6.89 -0.39
N GLN A 67 10.80 -7.41 0.05
CA GLN A 67 12.13 -6.93 -0.35
C GLN A 67 12.60 -7.40 -1.72
N ARG A 68 11.84 -8.29 -2.38
CA ARG A 68 12.29 -8.92 -3.61
C ARG A 68 12.35 -7.84 -4.70
N SER A 69 13.55 -7.34 -4.96
CA SER A 69 13.82 -6.45 -6.10
C SER A 69 13.62 -7.24 -7.40
N PRO A 70 13.25 -6.56 -8.50
CA PRO A 70 13.06 -7.20 -9.79
C PRO A 70 14.37 -7.88 -10.20
N ALA A 71 14.36 -9.21 -10.25
CA ALA A 71 15.30 -9.92 -11.10
C ALA A 71 14.81 -9.66 -12.52
N GLY A 72 15.52 -8.82 -13.29
CA GLY A 72 15.17 -8.50 -14.68
C GLY A 72 15.31 -9.68 -15.65
N ASP A 73 15.42 -10.91 -15.12
CA ASP A 73 15.50 -12.12 -15.91
C ASP A 73 14.08 -12.58 -16.20
N ALA A 74 13.76 -12.68 -17.49
CA ALA A 74 12.48 -13.16 -17.94
C ALA A 74 12.26 -14.60 -17.42
N VAL A 75 11.05 -14.88 -16.92
CA VAL A 75 10.71 -16.17 -16.33
C VAL A 75 9.68 -16.84 -17.21
N ARG A 76 10.04 -18.00 -17.76
CA ARG A 76 9.09 -18.86 -18.44
C ARG A 76 8.11 -19.44 -17.44
N LEU A 77 6.83 -19.12 -17.58
CA LEU A 77 5.73 -19.65 -16.77
C LEU A 77 4.84 -20.54 -17.64
N GLU A 78 4.51 -21.72 -17.13
CA GLU A 78 3.51 -22.58 -17.75
C GLU A 78 2.09 -22.07 -17.40
N SER A 79 1.05 -22.53 -18.11
CA SER A 79 -0.31 -22.02 -17.95
C SER A 79 -0.84 -22.08 -16.51
N ASP A 80 -0.56 -23.17 -15.78
CA ASP A 80 -1.00 -23.35 -14.39
C ASP A 80 -0.31 -22.33 -13.45
N ASP A 81 0.99 -22.12 -13.62
CA ASP A 81 1.75 -21.17 -12.81
C ASP A 81 1.31 -19.72 -13.09
N LEU A 82 1.01 -19.41 -14.35
CA LEU A 82 0.49 -18.11 -14.75
C LEU A 82 -0.91 -17.87 -14.19
N PHE A 83 -1.79 -18.87 -14.24
CA PHE A 83 -3.12 -18.80 -13.67
C PHE A 83 -3.07 -18.53 -12.16
N ASP A 84 -2.24 -19.27 -11.42
CA ASP A 84 -2.09 -19.08 -9.99
C ASP A 84 -1.51 -17.69 -9.65
N LEU A 85 -0.54 -17.21 -10.43
CA LEU A 85 0.05 -15.89 -10.23
C LEU A 85 -0.96 -14.76 -10.46
N VAL A 86 -1.76 -14.82 -11.54
CA VAL A 86 -2.84 -13.86 -11.81
C VAL A 86 -3.87 -13.91 -10.68
N ARG A 87 -4.31 -15.10 -10.27
CA ARG A 87 -5.28 -15.27 -9.18
C ARG A 87 -4.78 -14.66 -7.87
N GLU A 88 -3.53 -14.92 -7.50
CA GLU A 88 -2.92 -14.33 -6.31
C GLU A 88 -2.82 -12.81 -6.40
N MET A 89 -2.48 -12.27 -7.57
CA MET A 89 -2.40 -10.82 -7.81
C MET A 89 -3.78 -10.18 -7.64
N THR A 90 -4.83 -10.71 -8.29
CA THR A 90 -6.20 -10.19 -8.17
C THR A 90 -6.71 -10.26 -6.72
N GLN A 91 -6.43 -11.34 -5.99
CA GLN A 91 -6.77 -11.44 -4.57
C GLN A 91 -6.08 -10.36 -3.72
N ARG A 92 -4.80 -10.08 -3.99
CA ARG A 92 -4.05 -9.04 -3.26
C ARG A 92 -4.52 -7.63 -3.62
N GLN A 93 -4.88 -7.39 -4.88
CA GLN A 93 -5.51 -6.14 -5.30
C GLN A 93 -6.83 -5.91 -4.54
N GLY A 94 -7.69 -6.94 -4.43
CA GLY A 94 -8.94 -6.85 -3.66
C GLY A 94 -8.74 -6.44 -2.20
N VAL A 95 -7.75 -7.02 -1.52
CA VAL A 95 -7.37 -6.63 -0.15
C VAL A 95 -6.89 -5.17 -0.09
N THR A 96 -6.10 -4.75 -1.09
CA THR A 96 -5.55 -3.38 -1.15
C THR A 96 -6.65 -2.35 -1.39
N ILE A 97 -7.57 -2.60 -2.32
CA ILE A 97 -8.72 -1.73 -2.59
C ILE A 97 -9.55 -1.54 -1.30
N SER A 98 -9.84 -2.62 -0.59
CA SER A 98 -10.61 -2.54 0.66
C SER A 98 -9.88 -1.72 1.73
N ALA A 99 -8.56 -1.91 1.88
CA ALA A 99 -7.75 -1.13 2.82
C ALA A 99 -7.71 0.37 2.44
N VAL A 100 -7.59 0.69 1.15
CA VAL A 100 -7.60 2.08 0.65
C VAL A 100 -8.97 2.73 0.86
N ALA A 101 -10.07 2.03 0.56
CA ALA A 101 -11.41 2.57 0.79
C ALA A 101 -11.67 2.85 2.29
N SER A 102 -11.26 1.94 3.17
CA SER A 102 -11.34 2.15 4.62
C SER A 102 -10.47 3.33 5.08
N PHE A 103 -9.24 3.43 4.57
CA PHE A 103 -8.35 4.55 4.88
C PHE A 103 -8.90 5.88 4.38
N ALA A 104 -9.41 5.94 3.15
CA ALA A 104 -10.02 7.15 2.59
C ALA A 104 -11.21 7.61 3.43
N SER A 105 -12.11 6.69 3.81
CA SER A 105 -13.24 7.00 4.67
C SER A 105 -12.79 7.61 6.00
N LEU A 106 -11.79 7.01 6.65
CA LEU A 106 -11.24 7.49 7.92
C LEU A 106 -10.54 8.84 7.77
N ALA A 107 -9.74 9.02 6.71
CA ALA A 107 -9.06 10.29 6.45
C ALA A 107 -10.06 11.44 6.23
N THR A 108 -11.19 11.16 5.56
CA THR A 108 -12.25 12.16 5.32
C THR A 108 -13.11 12.46 6.55
N SER A 109 -13.20 11.58 7.55
CA SER A 109 -13.89 11.84 8.83
C SER A 109 -13.00 12.55 9.85
N LEU A 110 -11.68 12.44 9.69
CA LEU A 110 -10.70 12.89 10.67
C LEU A 110 -10.81 14.37 11.08
N PRO A 111 -11.10 15.33 10.18
CA PRO A 111 -11.25 16.74 10.57
C PRO A 111 -12.32 16.98 11.64
N ASP A 112 -13.41 16.21 11.60
CA ASP A 112 -14.51 16.32 12.57
C ASP A 112 -14.19 15.52 13.86
N GLU A 113 -13.49 14.39 13.74
CA GLU A 113 -13.26 13.46 14.86
C GLU A 113 -12.12 13.89 15.80
N LEU A 114 -11.13 14.64 15.32
CA LEU A 114 -9.95 15.00 16.15
C LEU A 114 -10.25 15.93 17.33
N GLU A 115 -11.37 16.66 17.30
CA GLU A 115 -11.77 17.53 18.40
C GLU A 115 -12.46 16.76 19.54
N ASP A 116 -13.04 15.61 19.23
CA ASP A 116 -14.00 14.90 20.07
C ASP A 116 -13.56 13.47 20.47
N ASP A 117 -12.58 12.87 19.77
CA ASP A 117 -12.18 11.47 19.96
C ASP A 117 -10.65 11.29 20.04
N ASP A 118 -10.16 11.01 21.26
CA ASP A 118 -8.75 10.69 21.53
C ASP A 118 -8.28 9.39 20.83
N THR A 119 -9.20 8.58 20.28
CA THR A 119 -8.88 7.34 19.57
C THR A 119 -8.72 7.50 18.05
N ALA A 120 -9.15 8.63 17.48
CA ALA A 120 -9.05 8.91 16.06
C ALA A 120 -7.59 8.91 15.57
N ALA A 121 -6.69 9.49 16.37
CA ALA A 121 -5.28 9.57 16.03
C ALA A 121 -4.57 8.20 15.92
N PRO A 122 -4.61 7.32 16.95
CA PRO A 122 -4.01 5.99 16.84
C PRO A 122 -4.71 5.11 15.78
N GLU A 123 -6.02 5.29 15.55
CA GLU A 123 -6.74 4.59 14.48
C GLU A 123 -6.23 5.00 13.10
N TYR A 124 -6.09 6.30 12.83
CA TYR A 124 -5.52 6.79 11.58
C TYR A 124 -4.10 6.26 11.35
N VAL A 125 -3.20 6.37 12.34
CA VAL A 125 -1.80 5.91 12.20
C VAL A 125 -1.75 4.41 11.94
N ARG A 126 -2.66 3.63 12.53
CA ARG A 126 -2.81 2.20 12.23
C ARG A 126 -3.32 1.96 10.81
N ALA A 127 -4.42 2.58 10.41
CA ALA A 127 -4.99 2.43 9.07
C ALA A 127 -3.97 2.79 7.99
N ARG A 128 -3.22 3.88 8.19
CA ARG A 128 -2.13 4.30 7.29
C ARG A 128 -1.08 3.22 7.10
N ARG A 129 -0.58 2.62 8.18
CA ARG A 129 0.43 1.54 8.08
C ARG A 129 -0.11 0.31 7.37
N GLU A 130 -1.37 -0.04 7.64
CA GLU A 130 -2.03 -1.19 7.04
C GLU A 130 -2.24 -0.98 5.53
N VAL A 131 -2.68 0.21 5.10
CA VAL A 131 -2.88 0.52 3.68
C VAL A 131 -1.56 0.59 2.91
N LEU A 132 -0.51 1.19 3.49
CA LEU A 132 0.81 1.24 2.85
C LEU A 132 1.43 -0.16 2.71
N LEU A 133 1.30 -1.01 3.73
CA LEU A 133 1.72 -2.41 3.63
C LEU A 133 0.95 -3.20 2.56
N ALA A 134 -0.36 -2.90 2.40
CA ALA A 134 -1.18 -3.51 1.37
C ALA A 134 -0.71 -3.08 -0.03
N ILE A 135 -0.43 -1.80 -0.24
CA ILE A 135 0.15 -1.26 -1.47
C ILE A 135 1.49 -1.94 -1.78
N ASP A 136 2.40 -2.05 -0.81
CA ASP A 136 3.72 -2.68 -1.01
C ASP A 136 3.63 -4.19 -1.28
N SER A 137 2.47 -4.82 -1.03
CA SER A 137 2.28 -6.26 -1.22
C SER A 137 2.02 -6.66 -2.68
N VAL A 138 1.67 -5.73 -3.57
CA VAL A 138 1.28 -5.99 -4.96
C VAL A 138 2.45 -5.94 -5.96
N PRO A 139 3.40 -4.98 -5.90
CA PRO A 139 4.46 -4.83 -6.90
C PRO A 139 5.23 -6.11 -7.21
N SER A 140 5.65 -6.86 -6.19
CA SER A 140 6.37 -8.13 -6.37
C SER A 140 5.64 -9.19 -7.23
N ARG A 141 4.30 -9.14 -7.30
CA ARG A 141 3.50 -10.03 -8.16
C ARG A 141 3.29 -9.45 -9.54
N LEU A 142 3.01 -8.15 -9.60
CA LEU A 142 2.85 -7.42 -10.86
C LEU A 142 4.13 -7.52 -11.70
N GLU A 143 5.30 -7.30 -11.10
CA GLU A 143 6.59 -7.45 -11.75
C GLU A 143 6.79 -8.86 -12.33
N ARG A 144 6.44 -9.90 -11.57
CA ARG A 144 6.54 -11.30 -12.04
C ARG A 144 5.64 -11.58 -13.24
N LEU A 145 4.49 -10.91 -13.34
CA LEU A 145 3.61 -10.99 -14.52
C LEU A 145 4.21 -10.20 -15.68
N THR A 146 4.78 -9.02 -15.44
CA THR A 146 5.41 -8.18 -16.46
C THR A 146 6.62 -8.84 -17.12
N VAL A 147 7.41 -9.61 -16.38
CA VAL A 147 8.60 -10.32 -16.92
C VAL A 147 8.31 -11.77 -17.33
N ALA A 148 7.04 -12.19 -17.33
CA ALA A 148 6.67 -13.56 -17.72
C ALA A 148 6.85 -13.76 -19.23
N GLU A 149 7.62 -14.76 -19.64
CA GLU A 149 7.72 -15.14 -21.06
C GLU A 149 6.49 -15.97 -21.48
N THR A 150 5.54 -15.33 -22.17
CA THR A 150 4.27 -15.96 -22.55
C THR A 150 4.08 -16.22 -24.04
N ASP A 151 5.04 -15.87 -24.90
CA ASP A 151 4.97 -16.08 -26.36
C ASP A 151 4.60 -17.52 -26.76
N HIS A 152 5.01 -18.49 -25.94
CA HIS A 152 4.76 -19.91 -26.17
C HIS A 152 3.31 -20.34 -25.90
N LEU A 153 2.53 -19.51 -25.21
CA LEU A 153 1.11 -19.73 -24.90
C LEU A 153 0.20 -19.19 -26.01
N GLY A 154 0.75 -18.40 -26.93
CA GLY A 154 0.06 -17.84 -28.09
C GLY A 154 -0.70 -16.54 -27.80
N GLU A 155 -1.05 -15.82 -28.87
CA GLU A 155 -1.67 -14.48 -28.82
C GLU A 155 -2.97 -14.45 -28.00
N ALA A 156 -3.73 -15.55 -27.97
CA ALA A 156 -4.97 -15.67 -27.19
C ALA A 156 -4.76 -15.56 -25.66
N VAL A 157 -3.52 -15.73 -25.19
CA VAL A 157 -3.12 -15.58 -23.77
C VAL A 157 -2.29 -14.31 -23.57
N THR A 158 -1.43 -13.97 -24.53
CA THR A 158 -0.54 -12.80 -24.43
C THR A 158 -1.32 -11.49 -24.37
N GLU A 159 -2.26 -11.23 -25.29
CA GLU A 159 -3.01 -9.95 -25.31
C GLU A 159 -3.87 -9.75 -24.04
N PRO A 160 -4.63 -10.75 -23.55
CA PRO A 160 -5.38 -10.60 -22.30
C PRO A 160 -4.48 -10.43 -21.08
N LEU A 161 -3.30 -11.05 -21.06
CA LEU A 161 -2.34 -10.86 -19.97
C LEU A 161 -1.80 -9.44 -19.95
N GLU A 162 -1.41 -8.87 -21.09
CA GLU A 162 -0.97 -7.48 -21.20
C GLU A 162 -2.04 -6.52 -20.66
N ALA A 163 -3.30 -6.70 -21.07
CA ALA A 163 -4.42 -5.90 -20.58
C ALA A 163 -4.62 -6.02 -19.06
N VAL A 164 -4.45 -7.21 -18.48
CA VAL A 164 -4.51 -7.44 -17.03
C VAL A 164 -3.36 -6.74 -16.30
N VAL A 165 -2.15 -6.80 -16.85
CA VAL A 165 -0.97 -6.13 -16.28
C VAL A 165 -1.12 -4.61 -16.34
N ASP A 166 -1.62 -4.07 -17.44
CA ASP A 166 -1.87 -2.64 -17.62
C ASP A 166 -2.93 -2.14 -16.62
N ALA A 167 -4.08 -2.83 -16.52
CA ALA A 167 -5.14 -2.48 -15.57
C ALA A 167 -4.64 -2.59 -14.11
N ALA A 168 -3.88 -3.63 -13.77
CA ALA A 168 -3.31 -3.80 -12.43
C ALA A 168 -2.28 -2.70 -12.09
N THR A 169 -1.49 -2.26 -13.08
CA THR A 169 -0.52 -1.16 -12.93
C THR A 169 -1.22 0.17 -12.72
N GLN A 170 -2.24 0.46 -13.55
CA GLN A 170 -3.06 1.66 -13.43
C GLN A 170 -3.74 1.71 -12.05
N LEU A 171 -4.39 0.62 -11.64
CA LEU A 171 -5.03 0.54 -10.32
C LEU A 171 -4.04 0.81 -9.19
N GLN A 172 -2.81 0.27 -9.27
CA GLN A 172 -1.79 0.54 -8.26
C GLN A 172 -1.35 2.02 -8.20
N SER A 173 -1.40 2.73 -9.32
CA SER A 173 -1.16 4.18 -9.35
C SER A 173 -2.31 4.94 -8.69
N GLU A 174 -3.55 4.62 -9.06
CA GLU A 174 -4.77 5.24 -8.51
C GLU A 174 -4.89 5.02 -6.99
N LEU A 175 -4.62 3.81 -6.52
CA LEU A 175 -4.65 3.48 -5.09
C LEU A 175 -3.58 4.22 -4.29
N ARG A 176 -2.38 4.45 -4.85
CA ARG A 176 -1.34 5.28 -4.21
C ARG A 176 -1.74 6.75 -4.17
N GLN A 177 -2.34 7.26 -5.24
CA GLN A 177 -2.85 8.63 -5.30
C GLN A 177 -3.92 8.84 -4.21
N LEU A 178 -4.86 7.92 -4.06
CA LEU A 178 -5.89 7.96 -3.01
C LEU A 178 -5.29 8.04 -1.60
N VAL A 179 -4.23 7.26 -1.31
CA VAL A 179 -3.54 7.38 -0.02
C VAL A 179 -2.88 8.76 0.12
N GLY A 180 -2.24 9.27 -0.93
CA GLY A 180 -1.66 10.62 -0.94
C GLY A 180 -2.69 11.73 -0.69
N LEU A 181 -3.90 11.61 -1.25
CA LEU A 181 -5.01 12.54 -0.99
C LEU A 181 -5.45 12.47 0.48
N GLY A 182 -5.61 11.27 1.04
CA GLY A 182 -5.92 11.09 2.46
C GLY A 182 -4.84 11.69 3.38
N GLU A 183 -3.57 11.52 3.03
CA GLU A 183 -2.45 12.16 3.74
C GLU A 183 -2.43 13.69 3.57
N SER A 184 -2.93 14.22 2.46
CA SER A 184 -3.05 15.67 2.19
C SER A 184 -4.15 16.30 3.05
N ILE A 185 -5.25 15.58 3.31
CA ILE A 185 -6.28 16.01 4.29
C ILE A 185 -5.61 16.22 5.66
N VAL A 186 -4.80 15.26 6.11
CA VAL A 186 -4.09 15.37 7.40
C VAL A 186 -3.10 16.54 7.42
N ALA A 187 -2.36 16.74 6.34
CA ALA A 187 -1.45 17.89 6.22
C ALA A 187 -2.18 19.23 6.19
N GLY A 188 -3.42 19.27 5.67
CA GLY A 188 -4.29 20.44 5.70
C GLY A 188 -4.79 20.80 7.09
N LEU A 189 -4.74 19.87 8.04
CA LEU A 189 -5.00 20.11 9.47
C LEU A 189 -3.75 20.54 10.24
N ASP A 190 -2.65 20.86 9.54
CA ASP A 190 -1.32 21.11 10.12
C ASP A 190 -0.82 19.95 10.99
N ARG A 191 -1.07 18.71 10.55
CA ARG A 191 -0.65 17.49 11.24
C ARG A 191 0.26 16.65 10.35
N CYS A 192 1.16 15.91 10.99
CA CYS A 192 2.04 14.99 10.28
C CYS A 192 1.25 13.81 9.75
N HIS A 193 1.29 13.60 8.44
CA HIS A 193 0.56 12.52 7.80
C HIS A 193 0.99 11.11 8.28
N GLY A 194 2.16 10.95 8.93
CA GLY A 194 2.63 9.66 9.43
C GLY A 194 2.39 9.37 10.92
N CYS A 195 2.61 10.36 11.80
CA CYS A 195 2.45 10.18 13.25
C CYS A 195 1.34 11.04 13.87
N LEU A 196 0.69 11.90 13.08
CA LEU A 196 -0.35 12.83 13.49
C LEU A 196 0.06 13.89 14.53
N GLU A 197 1.34 14.01 14.84
CA GLU A 197 1.85 15.12 15.64
C GLU A 197 1.64 16.46 14.91
N PRO A 198 1.37 17.56 15.62
CA PRO A 198 1.34 18.89 15.03
C PRO A 198 2.59 19.17 14.19
N LEU A 199 2.41 19.69 12.98
CA LEU A 199 3.49 20.21 12.16
C LEU A 199 3.59 21.72 12.39
N GLU A 200 4.79 22.18 12.74
CA GLU A 200 5.12 23.60 12.67
C GLU A 200 5.34 24.01 11.20
N ALA A 201 5.76 25.25 10.95
CA ALA A 201 6.07 25.74 9.59
C ALA A 201 7.32 25.10 8.95
N GLU A 202 7.72 23.92 9.41
CA GLU A 202 8.85 23.14 8.91
C GLU A 202 8.39 22.18 7.82
N ASP A 203 9.26 21.92 6.84
CA ASP A 203 8.97 21.01 5.72
C ASP A 203 9.01 19.52 6.13
N ARG A 204 9.38 19.20 7.38
CA ARG A 204 9.53 17.84 7.91
C ARG A 204 9.02 17.73 9.33
N CYS A 205 8.48 16.57 9.67
CA CYS A 205 8.02 16.28 11.02
C CYS A 205 9.20 16.08 11.99
N PRO A 206 9.26 16.78 13.13
CA PRO A 206 10.35 16.60 14.10
C PRO A 206 10.32 15.22 14.80
N THR A 207 9.16 14.56 14.82
CA THR A 207 8.97 13.26 15.48
C THR A 207 9.34 12.09 14.58
N CYS A 208 8.86 12.09 13.34
CA CYS A 208 9.02 10.96 12.43
C CYS A 208 9.80 11.26 11.14
N ASP A 209 10.31 12.48 10.99
CA ASP A 209 11.14 12.95 9.86
C ASP A 209 10.52 12.80 8.46
N LEU A 210 9.20 12.59 8.40
CA LEU A 210 8.47 12.57 7.13
C LEU A 210 8.30 13.99 6.61
N GLU A 211 8.44 14.14 5.30
CA GLU A 211 8.21 15.40 4.60
C GLU A 211 6.73 15.79 4.71
N ARG A 212 6.48 17.10 4.83
CA ARG A 212 5.12 17.64 4.82
C ARG A 212 4.50 17.34 3.44
N ARG A 213 3.27 16.81 3.43
CA ARG A 213 2.52 16.66 2.18
C ARG A 213 2.15 18.04 1.66
N ASP A 214 2.35 18.22 0.36
CA ASP A 214 1.95 19.43 -0.33
C ASP A 214 0.43 19.56 -0.32
N VAL A 215 -0.05 20.75 0.02
CA VAL A 215 -1.49 21.09 0.03
C VAL A 215 -1.79 22.35 -0.78
N ASP A 216 -0.81 22.85 -1.54
CA ASP A 216 -0.91 24.12 -2.26
C ASP A 216 -2.05 24.10 -3.30
N ASP A 217 -2.25 22.98 -3.98
CA ASP A 217 -3.34 22.79 -4.97
C ASP A 217 -4.75 22.80 -4.35
N TRP A 218 -4.84 22.64 -3.02
CA TRP A 218 -6.09 22.56 -2.28
C TRP A 218 -6.43 23.84 -1.52
N ARG A 219 -5.65 24.90 -1.67
CA ARG A 219 -5.92 26.17 -1.01
C ARG A 219 -6.91 27.04 -1.79
N ASP A 220 -7.79 27.72 -1.06
CA ASP A 220 -8.67 28.73 -1.62
C ASP A 220 -7.95 30.09 -1.81
N GLU A 221 -8.70 31.11 -2.25
CA GLU A 221 -8.16 32.46 -2.47
C GLU A 221 -7.67 33.13 -1.18
N ASP A 222 -8.14 32.68 -0.01
CA ASP A 222 -7.76 33.18 1.31
C ASP A 222 -6.54 32.43 1.87
N GLY A 223 -6.09 31.37 1.21
CA GLY A 223 -4.92 30.55 1.59
C GLY A 223 -5.25 29.43 2.59
N GLU A 224 -6.53 29.21 2.87
CA GLU A 224 -7.02 28.13 3.72
C GLU A 224 -7.25 26.86 2.89
N VAL A 225 -7.11 25.69 3.50
CA VAL A 225 -7.35 24.43 2.79
C VAL A 225 -8.85 24.22 2.56
N ALA A 226 -9.25 24.18 1.29
CA ALA A 226 -10.60 23.88 0.86
C ALA A 226 -10.84 22.35 0.87
N PHE A 227 -11.10 21.79 2.06
CA PHE A 227 -11.34 20.35 2.24
C PHE A 227 -12.40 19.77 1.33
N GLN A 228 -13.42 20.54 0.94
CA GLN A 228 -14.44 20.06 0.00
C GLN A 228 -13.83 19.67 -1.36
N LEU A 229 -12.82 20.40 -1.86
CA LEU A 229 -12.13 20.05 -3.11
C LEU A 229 -11.36 18.73 -2.96
N LEU A 230 -10.70 18.52 -1.83
CA LEU A 230 -10.03 17.26 -1.50
C LEU A 230 -11.03 16.09 -1.44
N TYR A 231 -12.20 16.29 -0.82
CA TYR A 231 -13.22 15.25 -0.73
C TYR A 231 -13.82 14.90 -2.09
N ASP A 232 -14.05 15.91 -2.93
CA ASP A 232 -14.55 15.70 -4.30
C ASP A 232 -13.51 14.90 -5.12
N GLU A 233 -12.22 15.24 -5.02
CA GLU A 233 -11.13 14.51 -5.69
C GLU A 233 -11.00 13.06 -5.16
N VAL A 234 -11.09 12.85 -3.84
CA VAL A 234 -11.08 11.50 -3.25
C VAL A 234 -12.23 10.66 -3.81
N ASN A 235 -13.43 11.22 -3.91
CA ASN A 235 -14.60 10.53 -4.45
C ASN A 235 -14.43 10.21 -5.95
N GLU A 236 -13.92 11.16 -6.75
CA GLU A 236 -13.63 10.93 -8.16
C GLU A 236 -12.58 9.83 -8.35
N SER A 237 -11.50 9.89 -7.57
CA SER A 237 -10.43 8.89 -7.58
C SER A 237 -10.92 7.50 -7.14
N LEU A 238 -11.83 7.42 -6.14
CA LEU A 238 -12.45 6.16 -5.73
C LEU A 238 -13.31 5.56 -6.85
N GLN A 239 -14.05 6.40 -7.58
CA GLN A 239 -14.84 5.96 -8.73
C GLN A 239 -13.93 5.44 -9.86
N GLY A 240 -12.86 6.18 -10.18
CA GLY A 240 -11.87 5.72 -11.16
C GLY A 240 -11.25 4.37 -10.79
N ALA A 241 -10.82 4.21 -9.54
CA ALA A 241 -10.29 2.94 -9.04
C ALA A 241 -11.32 1.79 -9.10
N SER A 242 -12.60 2.08 -8.90
CA SER A 242 -13.68 1.11 -9.06
C SER A 242 -13.82 0.64 -10.52
N ASP A 243 -13.80 1.58 -11.48
CA ASP A 243 -13.91 1.27 -12.92
C ASP A 243 -12.69 0.45 -13.41
N THR A 244 -11.48 0.79 -12.93
CA THR A 244 -10.27 0.00 -13.21
C THR A 244 -10.33 -1.38 -12.55
N THR A 245 -10.91 -1.50 -11.36
CA THR A 245 -11.11 -2.79 -10.67
C THR A 245 -12.05 -3.71 -11.45
N GLU A 246 -13.13 -3.17 -12.02
CA GLU A 246 -14.05 -3.90 -12.90
C GLU A 246 -13.31 -4.42 -14.12
N THR A 247 -12.57 -3.55 -14.82
CA THR A 247 -11.73 -3.90 -15.97
C THR A 247 -10.74 -5.01 -15.63
N LEU A 248 -10.04 -4.91 -14.50
CA LEU A 248 -9.10 -5.92 -14.03
C LEU A 248 -9.78 -7.28 -13.78
N THR A 249 -10.98 -7.26 -13.19
CA THR A 249 -11.73 -8.47 -12.85
C THR A 249 -12.23 -9.18 -14.12
N GLU A 250 -12.79 -8.43 -15.08
CA GLU A 250 -13.23 -8.95 -16.37
C GLU A 250 -12.06 -9.51 -17.20
N GLY A 251 -10.94 -8.77 -17.24
CA GLY A 251 -9.71 -9.22 -17.90
C GLY A 251 -9.17 -10.50 -17.28
N SER A 252 -9.11 -10.57 -15.94
CA SER A 252 -8.64 -11.76 -15.22
C SER A 252 -9.54 -12.98 -15.48
N ALA A 253 -10.86 -12.80 -15.55
CA ALA A 253 -11.80 -13.88 -15.86
C ALA A 253 -11.67 -14.38 -17.31
N THR A 254 -11.44 -13.46 -18.25
CA THR A 254 -11.19 -13.79 -19.66
C THR A 254 -9.90 -14.60 -19.80
N LEU A 255 -8.80 -14.12 -19.20
CA LEU A 255 -7.51 -14.81 -19.20
C LEU A 255 -7.61 -16.20 -18.55
N ALA A 256 -8.30 -16.32 -17.41
CA ALA A 256 -8.55 -17.60 -16.76
C ALA A 256 -9.24 -18.63 -17.68
N THR A 257 -10.19 -18.18 -18.51
CA THR A 257 -10.88 -19.05 -19.46
C THR A 257 -9.94 -19.57 -20.55
N GLN A 258 -9.01 -18.73 -21.02
CA GLN A 258 -8.03 -19.10 -22.06
C GLN A 258 -6.93 -20.02 -21.52
N LEU A 259 -6.51 -19.84 -20.27
CA LEU A 259 -5.49 -20.69 -19.65
C LEU A 259 -5.98 -22.12 -19.34
N GLN A 260 -7.30 -22.31 -19.30
CA GLN A 260 -7.94 -23.61 -19.01
C GLN A 260 -8.43 -24.35 -20.27
N SER A 261 -8.33 -23.73 -21.45
CA SER A 261 -8.76 -24.30 -22.74
C SER A 261 -7.66 -25.02 -23.48
#